data_AF-A0A6I9NB32-F1
#
_entry.id   AF-A0A6I9NB32-F1
#
_cell.length_a   1.000
_cell.length_b   1.000
_cell.length_c   1.000
_cell.angle_alpha   90.00
_cell.angle_beta   90.00
_cell.angle_gamma   90.00
#
_symmetry.space_group_name_H-M   'P 1'
#
loop_
_entity.id
_entity.type
_entity.pdbx_description
1 polymer ?
#
loop_
_entity_poly.entity_id
_entity_poly.type
_entity_poly.pdbx_seq_one_letter_code
_entity_poly.pdbx_strand_id
1 'polypeptide(L)'
;SMSLIELGNPSQSLENVCRWAFLQQKQDTGDAEYHDHAIFLTRQEFGPTGMQGYAPVTGMCHPVRSCTLNHEDGFSSAFVVAHETGHVLGMEHDGQGNRCGDEVHMGSIMAPLVQAAFHRFHWSRCSMQELGRYL
;
A
#
# COMPACT_ATOMS: atom_id res chain seq x y z
N SER A 1 -16.95 20.21 4.01
CA SER A 1 -16.28 19.02 3.48
C SER A 1 -14.99 18.85 4.25
N MET A 2 -14.74 17.71 4.92
CA MET A 2 -13.46 17.45 5.58
C MET A 2 -12.44 17.04 4.51
N SER A 3 -11.22 17.60 4.54
CA SER A 3 -10.14 17.17 3.65
C SER A 3 -9.70 15.77 4.05
N LEU A 4 -9.57 14.85 3.08
CA LEU A 4 -8.98 13.54 3.35
C LEU A 4 -7.45 13.61 3.39
N ILE A 5 -6.87 14.58 2.69
CA ILE A 5 -5.42 14.76 2.58
C ILE A 5 -4.98 15.94 3.43
N GLU A 6 -4.08 15.68 4.38
CA GLU A 6 -3.41 16.66 5.21
C GLU A 6 -1.98 16.84 4.71
N LEU A 7 -1.69 18.03 4.16
CA LEU A 7 -0.41 18.32 3.51
C LEU A 7 0.75 18.15 4.50
N GLY A 8 1.73 17.32 4.14
CA GLY A 8 2.90 17.03 4.96
C GLY A 8 2.63 16.11 6.15
N ASN A 9 1.43 15.53 6.27
CA ASN A 9 1.10 14.56 7.30
C ASN A 9 0.53 13.27 6.67
N PRO A 10 1.40 12.34 6.23
CA PRO A 10 0.98 11.12 5.55
C PRO A 10 0.21 10.18 6.48
N SER A 11 0.58 10.15 7.77
CA SER A 11 -0.12 9.36 8.79
C SER A 11 -1.56 9.81 8.96
N GLN A 12 -1.79 11.11 9.15
CA GLN A 12 -3.15 11.63 9.30
C GLN A 12 -3.96 11.47 8.01
N SER A 13 -3.33 11.64 6.85
CA SER A 13 -3.98 11.44 5.55
C SER A 13 -4.46 9.99 5.37
N LEU A 14 -3.60 9.02 5.71
CA LEU A 14 -3.97 7.60 5.66
C LEU A 14 -5.08 7.26 6.65
N GLU A 15 -5.03 7.77 7.89
CA GLU A 15 -6.09 7.59 8.87
C GLU A 15 -7.45 8.11 8.37
N ASN A 16 -7.45 9.29 7.76
CA ASN A 16 -8.65 9.90 7.18
C ASN A 16 -9.21 9.05 6.04
N VAL A 17 -8.34 8.59 5.14
CA VAL A 17 -8.71 7.70 4.02
C VAL A 17 -9.27 6.38 4.51
N CYS A 18 -8.60 5.72 5.45
CA CYS A 18 -9.03 4.44 6.02
C CYS A 18 -10.38 4.58 6.75
N ARG A 19 -10.58 5.66 7.52
CA ARG A 19 -11.88 5.95 8.14
C ARG A 19 -12.95 6.21 7.09
N TRP A 20 -12.65 6.97 6.04
CA TRP A 20 -13.59 7.22 4.95
C TRP A 20 -13.99 5.92 4.24
N ALA A 21 -13.03 5.04 3.93
CA ALA A 21 -13.26 3.74 3.31
C ALA A 21 -14.15 2.86 4.18
N PHE A 22 -13.87 2.78 5.49
CA PHE A 22 -14.73 2.07 6.44
C PHE A 22 -16.18 2.58 6.43
N LEU A 23 -16.39 3.90 6.29
CA LEU A 23 -17.73 4.47 6.19
C LEU A 23 -18.44 4.19 4.85
N GLN A 24 -17.69 3.84 3.78
CA GLN A 24 -18.28 3.43 2.49
C GLN A 24 -18.62 1.93 2.45
N GLN A 25 -18.05 1.14 3.35
CA GLN A 25 -18.18 -0.31 3.35
C GLN A 25 -19.62 -0.78 3.63
N LYS A 26 -20.03 -1.82 2.90
CA LYS A 26 -21.30 -2.52 3.15
C LYS A 26 -21.17 -3.46 4.34
N GLN A 27 -22.20 -3.52 5.18
CA GLN A 27 -22.21 -4.44 6.33
C GLN A 27 -22.42 -5.89 5.90
N ASP A 28 -23.17 -6.12 4.83
CA ASP A 28 -23.44 -7.45 4.29
C ASP A 28 -22.34 -7.84 3.30
N THR A 29 -21.64 -8.94 3.59
CA THR A 29 -20.59 -9.52 2.72
C THR A 29 -21.16 -10.09 1.42
N GLY A 30 -22.47 -10.32 1.35
CA GLY A 30 -23.17 -10.72 0.12
C GLY A 30 -23.56 -9.56 -0.79
N ASP A 31 -23.38 -8.30 -0.35
CA ASP A 31 -23.66 -7.13 -1.17
C ASP A 31 -22.65 -7.03 -2.33
N ALA A 32 -23.13 -6.70 -3.53
CA ALA A 32 -22.29 -6.58 -4.72
C ALA A 32 -21.25 -5.45 -4.62
N GLU A 33 -21.46 -4.47 -3.75
CA GLU A 33 -20.54 -3.36 -3.49
C GLU A 33 -19.64 -3.59 -2.26
N TYR A 34 -19.74 -4.76 -1.60
CA TYR A 34 -18.81 -5.15 -0.55
C TYR A 34 -17.38 -5.26 -1.11
N HIS A 35 -16.40 -4.69 -0.41
CA HIS A 35 -15.00 -4.74 -0.84
C HIS A 35 -14.08 -5.14 0.32
N ASP A 36 -13.09 -5.99 0.08
CA ASP A 36 -12.12 -6.35 1.12
C ASP A 36 -11.10 -5.23 1.36
N HIS A 37 -10.79 -4.45 0.33
CA HIS A 37 -9.69 -3.49 0.32
C HIS A 37 -10.03 -2.22 -0.47
N ALA A 38 -9.64 -1.07 0.08
CA ALA A 38 -9.82 0.23 -0.57
C ALA A 38 -8.49 0.86 -1.00
N ILE A 39 -8.38 1.23 -2.27
CA ILE A 39 -7.22 1.94 -2.82
C ILE A 39 -7.63 3.38 -3.11
N PHE A 40 -7.01 4.34 -2.41
CA PHE A 40 -7.23 5.76 -2.65
C PHE A 40 -6.10 6.32 -3.51
N LEU A 41 -6.47 6.93 -4.64
CA LEU A 41 -5.57 7.59 -5.58
C LEU A 41 -5.71 9.10 -5.49
N THR A 42 -4.60 9.82 -5.41
CA THR A 42 -4.60 11.29 -5.35
C THR A 42 -3.43 11.89 -6.11
N ARG A 43 -3.64 13.06 -6.73
CA ARG A 43 -2.54 13.89 -7.26
C ARG A 43 -2.05 14.94 -6.26
N GLN A 44 -2.66 15.00 -5.07
CA GLN A 44 -2.24 15.89 -4.01
C GLN A 44 -1.07 15.25 -3.23
N GLU A 45 -0.04 16.04 -2.95
CA GLU A 45 1.04 15.61 -2.06
C GLU A 45 0.51 15.46 -0.63
N PHE A 46 0.79 14.32 0.00
CA PHE A 46 0.39 14.02 1.38
C PHE A 46 1.57 13.80 2.33
N GLY A 47 2.79 13.70 1.80
CA GLY A 47 4.01 13.46 2.56
C GLY A 47 5.22 14.22 2.01
N PRO A 48 6.45 13.86 2.45
CA PRO A 48 7.67 14.46 1.94
C PRO A 48 7.79 14.32 0.42
N THR A 49 8.51 15.26 -0.22
CA THR A 49 8.73 15.23 -1.68
C THR A 49 9.27 13.87 -2.14
N GLY A 50 8.58 13.26 -3.11
CA GLY A 50 8.91 11.94 -3.65
C GLY A 50 8.24 10.76 -2.93
N MET A 51 7.46 10.98 -1.88
CA MET A 51 6.60 9.95 -1.29
C MET A 51 5.44 9.62 -2.24
N GLN A 52 5.40 8.38 -2.70
CA GLN A 52 4.38 7.91 -3.65
C GLN A 52 3.27 7.09 -2.99
N GLY A 53 3.49 6.49 -1.84
CA GLY A 53 2.53 5.59 -1.21
C GLY A 53 2.64 5.59 0.31
N TYR A 54 1.55 5.19 0.96
CA TYR A 54 1.53 4.91 2.39
C TYR A 54 0.42 3.91 2.74
N ALA A 55 0.76 2.92 3.57
CA ALA A 55 -0.14 1.85 3.96
C ALA A 55 0.13 1.34 5.38
N PRO A 56 -0.89 0.80 6.05
CA PRO A 56 -0.69 0.06 7.29
C PRO A 56 -0.11 -1.33 6.98
N VAL A 57 0.93 -1.73 7.72
CA VAL A 57 1.37 -3.12 7.72
C VAL A 57 0.34 -3.98 8.43
N THR A 58 -0.08 -5.11 7.83
CA THR A 58 -1.11 -6.06 8.31
C THR A 58 -2.52 -5.45 8.48
N GLY A 59 -3.28 -5.37 7.38
CA GLY A 59 -4.59 -4.70 7.38
C GLY A 59 -5.69 -5.32 6.52
N MET A 60 -5.40 -6.32 5.67
CA MET A 60 -6.32 -6.74 4.59
C MET A 60 -7.72 -7.12 5.06
N CYS A 61 -7.86 -7.81 6.19
CA CYS A 61 -9.17 -8.18 6.75
C CYS A 61 -9.56 -7.34 7.98
N HIS A 62 -8.81 -6.27 8.28
CA HIS A 62 -9.11 -5.41 9.42
C HIS A 62 -10.12 -4.33 9.00
N PRO A 63 -11.25 -4.16 9.71
CA PRO A 63 -12.36 -3.30 9.26
C PRO A 63 -11.97 -1.87 8.90
N VAL A 64 -11.02 -1.29 9.65
CA VAL A 64 -10.59 0.11 9.46
C VAL A 64 -9.20 0.23 8.83
N ARG A 65 -8.45 -0.86 8.65
CA ARG A 65 -7.04 -0.79 8.20
C ARG A 65 -6.82 -1.39 6.82
N SER A 66 -7.86 -1.94 6.17
CA SER A 66 -7.75 -2.40 4.80
C SER A 66 -7.86 -1.25 3.80
N CYS A 67 -6.88 -0.34 3.83
CA CYS A 67 -6.79 0.75 2.87
C CYS A 67 -5.34 1.08 2.47
N THR A 68 -5.15 1.69 1.31
CA THR A 68 -3.87 2.27 0.88
C THR A 68 -4.08 3.69 0.34
N LEU A 69 -3.11 4.57 0.56
CA LEU A 69 -3.06 5.92 0.01
C LEU A 69 -1.91 5.99 -0.98
N ASN A 70 -2.21 6.31 -2.24
CA ASN A 70 -1.23 6.29 -3.33
C ASN A 70 -1.30 7.60 -4.12
N HIS A 71 -0.12 8.15 -4.42
CA HIS A 71 0.05 9.26 -5.33
C HIS A 71 -0.07 8.77 -6.78
N GLU A 72 -0.96 9.38 -7.54
CA GLU A 72 -1.19 9.05 -8.94
C GLU A 72 -0.27 9.91 -9.83
N ASP A 73 0.67 9.24 -10.49
CA ASP A 73 1.59 9.85 -11.45
C ASP A 73 1.74 8.97 -12.71
N GLY A 74 0.60 8.63 -13.33
CA GLY A 74 0.56 7.79 -14.53
C GLY A 74 0.75 6.29 -14.22
N PHE A 75 1.21 5.53 -15.22
CA PHE A 75 1.27 4.06 -15.15
C PHE A 75 2.17 3.49 -14.05
N SER A 76 3.16 4.25 -13.60
CA SER A 76 4.07 3.83 -12.52
C SER A 76 3.34 3.68 -11.18
N SER A 77 2.20 4.36 -10.98
CA SER A 77 1.36 4.23 -9.78
C SER A 77 0.87 2.80 -9.53
N ALA A 78 0.77 1.95 -10.57
CA ALA A 78 0.42 0.54 -10.41
C ALA A 78 1.44 -0.24 -9.57
N PHE A 79 2.73 0.10 -9.68
CA PHE A 79 3.77 -0.52 -8.85
C PHE A 79 3.68 -0.08 -7.39
N VAL A 80 3.34 1.18 -7.17
CA VAL A 80 3.12 1.73 -5.84
C VAL A 80 1.91 1.07 -5.19
N VAL A 81 0.78 0.97 -5.90
CA VAL A 81 -0.40 0.25 -5.42
C VAL A 81 -0.09 -1.20 -5.05
N ALA A 82 0.69 -1.90 -5.88
CA ALA A 82 1.13 -3.27 -5.58
C ALA A 82 2.00 -3.33 -4.31
N HIS A 83 2.97 -2.41 -4.17
CA HIS A 83 3.84 -2.28 -3.00
C HIS A 83 3.04 -2.03 -1.71
N GLU A 84 2.17 -1.02 -1.73
CA GLU A 84 1.34 -0.66 -0.57
C GLU A 84 0.36 -1.79 -0.21
N THR A 85 -0.17 -2.50 -1.20
CA THR A 85 -1.00 -3.69 -0.97
C THR A 85 -0.18 -4.84 -0.35
N GLY A 86 1.10 -4.97 -0.71
CA GLY A 86 2.04 -5.89 -0.07
C GLY A 86 2.17 -5.64 1.43
N HIS A 87 2.33 -4.38 1.84
CA HIS A 87 2.31 -4.00 3.26
C HIS A 87 1.01 -4.40 3.96
N VAL A 88 -0.15 -4.15 3.33
CA VAL A 88 -1.46 -4.54 3.89
C VAL A 88 -1.58 -6.06 4.07
N LEU A 89 -0.92 -6.84 3.22
CA LEU A 89 -0.76 -8.30 3.31
C LEU A 89 0.39 -8.75 4.23
N GLY A 90 0.96 -7.85 5.03
CA GLY A 90 1.95 -8.17 6.05
C GLY A 90 3.38 -8.29 5.55
N MET A 91 3.67 -7.85 4.32
CA MET A 91 5.03 -7.83 3.80
C MET A 91 5.80 -6.62 4.33
N GLU A 92 7.09 -6.83 4.61
CA GLU A 92 8.02 -5.78 4.99
C GLU A 92 8.93 -5.45 3.82
N HIS A 93 9.69 -4.35 3.93
CA HIS A 93 10.64 -4.00 2.88
C HIS A 93 11.75 -5.06 2.73
N ASP A 94 12.10 -5.35 1.48
CA ASP A 94 13.26 -6.19 1.18
C ASP A 94 14.56 -5.54 1.66
N GLY A 95 15.39 -6.33 2.36
CA GLY A 95 16.66 -5.87 2.93
C GLY A 95 16.54 -5.12 4.26
N GLN A 96 15.32 -4.88 4.78
CA GLN A 96 15.10 -4.34 6.11
C GLN A 96 14.68 -5.44 7.08
N GLY A 97 15.63 -5.95 7.86
CA GLY A 97 15.36 -7.01 8.85
C GLY A 97 15.11 -8.41 8.26
N ASN A 98 15.15 -8.56 6.93
CA ASN A 98 15.07 -9.84 6.22
C ASN A 98 16.30 -10.09 5.33
N ARG A 99 16.37 -11.28 4.73
CA ARG A 99 17.53 -11.74 3.94
C ARG A 99 17.40 -11.44 2.45
N CYS A 100 16.58 -10.48 2.03
CA CYS A 100 16.27 -10.20 0.61
C CYS A 100 16.88 -8.91 0.07
N GLY A 101 17.94 -8.39 0.71
CA GLY A 101 18.63 -7.18 0.26
C GLY A 101 19.26 -7.31 -1.13
N ASP A 102 19.63 -8.53 -1.56
CA ASP A 102 20.08 -8.83 -2.91
C ASP A 102 18.99 -8.64 -3.97
N GLU A 103 17.71 -8.78 -3.61
CA GLU A 103 16.59 -8.67 -4.53
C GLU A 103 16.12 -7.24 -4.77
N VAL A 104 16.47 -6.31 -3.88
CA VAL A 104 16.18 -4.87 -3.99
C VAL A 104 16.69 -4.34 -5.33
N HIS A 105 17.95 -4.64 -5.67
CA HIS A 105 18.58 -4.19 -6.92
C HIS A 105 18.08 -4.93 -8.16
N MET A 106 17.34 -6.03 -7.99
CA MET A 106 16.74 -6.80 -9.08
C MET A 106 15.34 -6.29 -9.46
N GLY A 107 14.81 -5.30 -8.73
CA GLY A 107 13.49 -4.72 -8.98
C GLY A 107 12.36 -5.42 -8.22
N SER A 108 12.62 -5.95 -7.03
CA SER A 108 11.56 -6.54 -6.21
C SER A 108 10.50 -5.49 -5.84
N ILE A 109 9.23 -5.91 -5.77
CA ILE A 109 8.10 -5.01 -5.51
C ILE A 109 8.24 -4.34 -4.14
N MET A 110 8.70 -5.06 -3.13
CA MET A 110 8.88 -4.55 -1.76
C MET A 110 10.25 -3.88 -1.53
N ALA A 111 10.98 -3.50 -2.58
CA ALA A 111 12.17 -2.66 -2.43
C ALA A 111 11.81 -1.32 -1.74
N PRO A 112 12.58 -0.84 -0.72
CA PRO A 112 12.24 0.38 0.04
C PRO A 112 12.18 1.65 -0.80
N LEU A 113 12.97 1.69 -1.87
CA LEU A 113 12.82 2.67 -2.93
C LEU A 113 12.21 1.91 -4.10
N VAL A 114 11.05 2.35 -4.58
CA VAL A 114 10.43 1.80 -5.78
C VAL A 114 11.36 2.09 -6.97
N GLN A 115 12.31 1.18 -7.17
CA GLN A 115 13.22 1.13 -8.31
C GLN A 115 12.60 0.34 -9.46
N ALA A 116 11.31 -0.01 -9.36
CA ALA A 116 10.53 -0.70 -10.38
C ALA A 116 10.46 0.16 -11.65
N ALA A 117 11.55 0.19 -12.39
CA ALA A 117 11.58 0.59 -13.76
C ALA A 117 10.80 -0.47 -14.55
N PHE A 118 10.09 -0.04 -15.58
CA PHE A 118 9.17 -0.82 -16.43
C PHE A 118 9.75 -2.11 -17.09
N HIS A 119 10.96 -2.54 -16.77
CA HIS A 119 11.64 -3.66 -17.40
C HIS A 119 11.81 -4.91 -16.51
N ARG A 120 11.67 -4.85 -15.17
CA ARG A 120 11.64 -6.04 -14.27
C ARG A 120 10.92 -5.72 -12.95
N PHE A 121 9.93 -6.55 -12.59
CA PHE A 121 9.24 -6.50 -11.31
C PHE A 121 8.88 -7.92 -10.85
N HIS A 122 9.13 -8.25 -9.58
CA HIS A 122 8.80 -9.56 -9.00
C HIS A 122 8.59 -9.46 -7.49
N TRP A 123 7.94 -10.46 -6.90
CA TRP A 123 7.88 -10.63 -5.44
C TRP A 123 9.10 -11.40 -4.96
N SER A 124 9.79 -10.90 -3.92
CA SER A 124 10.99 -11.56 -3.40
C SER A 124 10.67 -12.87 -2.68
N ARG A 125 11.70 -13.66 -2.38
CA ARG A 125 11.53 -14.83 -1.50
C ARG A 125 11.04 -14.45 -0.09
N CYS A 126 11.34 -13.25 0.39
CA CYS A 126 10.88 -12.76 1.70
C CYS A 126 9.41 -12.37 1.63
N SER A 127 8.99 -11.63 0.60
CA SER A 127 7.59 -11.26 0.39
C SER A 127 6.69 -12.50 0.30
N MET A 128 7.12 -13.54 -0.44
CA MET A 128 6.39 -14.81 -0.51
C MET A 128 6.31 -15.52 0.85
N GLN A 129 7.38 -15.48 1.64
CA GLN A 129 7.40 -16.09 2.96
C GLN A 129 6.52 -15.33 3.97
N GLU A 130 6.53 -14.00 3.91
CA GLU A 130 5.73 -13.12 4.75
C GLU A 130 4.25 -13.27 4.44
N LEU A 131 3.86 -13.30 3.16
CA LEU A 131 2.50 -13.62 2.75
C LEU A 131 2.05 -14.99 3.28
N GLY A 132 2.92 -16.01 3.17
CA GLY A 132 2.62 -17.34 3.70
C GLY A 132 2.54 -17.43 5.22
N ARG A 133 3.03 -16.42 5.97
CA ARG A 133 2.82 -16.30 7.42
C ARG A 133 1.56 -15.50 7.75
N TYR A 134 1.16 -14.61 6.84
CA TYR A 134 -0.02 -13.76 6.99
C TYR A 134 -1.32 -14.52 6.76
N LEU A 135 -1.33 -15.39 5.73
CA LEU A 135 -2.45 -16.28 5.39
C LEU A 135 -2.49 -17.53 6.28
#